data_AF-A0A357V611-F1
#
_entry.id   AF-A0A357V611-F1
#
_cell.length_a   1.000
_cell.length_b   1.000
_cell.length_c   1.000
_cell.angle_alpha   90.00
_cell.angle_beta   90.00
_cell.angle_gamma   90.00
#
_symmetry.space_group_name_H-M   'P 1'
#
loop_
_entity.id
_entity.type
_entity.pdbx_description
1 polymer ?
#
loop_
_entity_poly.entity_id
_entity_poly.type
_entity_poly.pdbx_seq_one_letter_code
_entity_poly.pdbx_strand_id
1 'polypeptide(L)' 'AIQRGDMAGLRDELGDLLLQVFFHARMAEEAGHFDYDDVARAIADKMIRRHPHVFGDTEINSAEAQTVHW' A
#
# COMPACT_ATOMS: atom_id res chain seq x y z
N ALA A 1 4.03 -10.76 -14.35
CA ALA A 1 5.14 -10.05 -15.02
C ALA A 1 6.49 -10.13 -14.28
N ILE A 2 6.50 -10.11 -12.93
CA ILE A 2 7.71 -10.12 -12.08
C ILE A 2 8.73 -11.20 -12.45
N GLN A 3 8.31 -12.47 -12.51
CA GLN A 3 9.20 -13.60 -12.80
C GLN A 3 9.88 -13.51 -14.18
N ARG A 4 9.31 -12.75 -15.11
CA ARG A 4 9.81 -12.58 -16.47
C ARG A 4 10.66 -11.31 -16.65
N GLY A 5 10.81 -10.48 -15.61
CA GLY A 5 11.50 -9.20 -15.71
C GLY A 5 10.79 -8.16 -16.59
N ASP A 6 9.50 -8.37 -16.87
CA ASP A 6 8.71 -7.52 -17.76
C ASP A 6 8.11 -6.33 -16.98
N MET A 7 8.80 -5.18 -17.02
CA MET A 7 8.35 -4.00 -16.25
C MET A 7 7.10 -3.33 -16.85
N ALA A 8 6.89 -3.43 -18.16
CA ALA A 8 5.68 -2.90 -18.79
C ALA A 8 4.46 -3.72 -18.35
N GLY A 9 4.54 -5.05 -18.46
CA GLY A 9 3.49 -5.94 -17.97
C GLY A 9 3.26 -5.83 -16.47
N LEU A 10 4.30 -5.56 -15.66
CA LEU A 10 4.14 -5.34 -14.23
C LEU A 10 3.34 -4.08 -13.95
N ARG A 11 3.62 -2.98 -14.66
CA ARG A 11 2.85 -1.74 -14.53
C ARG A 11 1.38 -1.97 -14.85
N ASP A 12 1.09 -2.74 -15.90
CA ASP A 12 -0.28 -3.05 -16.30
C ASP A 12 -0.99 -3.94 -15.26
N GLU A 13 -0.33 -5.00 -14.77
CA GLU A 13 -0.84 -5.86 -13.69
C GLU A 13 -1.10 -5.06 -12.38
N LEU A 14 -0.24 -4.10 -12.04
CA LEU A 14 -0.45 -3.21 -10.89
C LEU A 14 -1.62 -2.24 -11.11
N GLY A 15 -1.83 -1.80 -12.35
CA GLY A 15 -3.00 -1.01 -12.74
C GLY A 15 -4.31 -1.77 -12.51
N ASP A 16 -4.36 -3.04 -12.93
CA ASP A 16 -5.53 -3.91 -12.70
C ASP A 16 -5.80 -4.13 -11.20
N LEU A 17 -4.76 -4.32 -10.41
CA LEU A 17 -4.89 -4.43 -8.96
C LEU A 17 -5.44 -3.14 -8.34
N LEU A 18 -4.97 -1.98 -8.78
CA LEU A 18 -5.47 -0.69 -8.31
C LEU A 18 -6.94 -0.47 -8.74
N LEU A 19 -7.31 -0.92 -9.94
CA LEU A 19 -8.67 -0.86 -10.44
C LEU A 19 -9.64 -1.66 -9.56
N GLN A 20 -9.24 -2.84 -9.07
CA GLN A 20 -10.04 -3.62 -8.12
C GLN A 20 -10.29 -2.84 -6.82
N VAL A 21 -9.24 -2.22 -6.27
CA VAL A 21 -9.37 -1.39 -5.05
C VAL A 21 -10.34 -0.23 -5.29
N PHE A 22 -10.23 0.45 -6.43
CA PHE A 22 -11.13 1.54 -6.79
C PHE A 22 -12.59 1.08 -6.88
N PHE A 23 -12.87 -0.05 -7.55
CA PHE A 23 -14.23 -0.59 -7.62
C PHE A 23 -14.81 -0.93 -6.26
N HIS A 24 -14.03 -1.56 -5.37
CA HIS A 24 -14.50 -1.86 -4.02
C HIS A 24 -14.77 -0.61 -3.20
N ALA A 25 -13.92 0.42 -3.32
CA ALA A 25 -14.16 1.70 -2.67
C ALA A 25 -15.45 2.37 -3.19
N ARG A 26 -15.70 2.33 -4.51
CA ARG A 26 -16.94 2.89 -5.09
C ARG A 26 -18.20 2.15 -4.62
N MET A 27 -18.19 0.82 -4.58
CA MET A 27 -19.32 0.06 -4.05
C MET A 27 -19.58 0.36 -2.55
N ALA A 28 -18.51 0.54 -1.76
CA ALA A 28 -18.63 0.93 -0.36
C ALA A 28 -19.18 2.36 -0.20
N GLU A 29 -18.77 3.28 -1.07
CA GLU A 29 -19.25 4.66 -1.11
C GLU A 29 -20.74 4.72 -1.46
N GLU A 30 -21.18 3.96 -2.47
CA GLU A 30 -22.59 3.84 -2.86
C GLU A 30 -23.45 3.24 -1.74
N ALA A 31 -22.89 2.34 -0.92
CA ALA A 31 -23.53 1.79 0.26
C ALA A 31 -23.48 2.73 1.49
N GLY A 32 -22.85 3.89 1.38
CA GLY A 32 -22.73 4.88 2.46
C GLY A 32 -21.73 4.49 3.56
N HIS A 33 -20.72 3.67 3.26
CA HIS A 33 -19.74 3.18 4.24
C HIS A 33 -18.48 4.03 4.31
N PHE A 34 -17.66 4.02 3.27
CA PHE A 34 -16.39 4.74 3.16
C PHE A 34 -16.07 4.99 1.69
N ASP A 35 -15.22 5.97 1.41
CA ASP A 35 -14.79 6.30 0.06
C ASP A 35 -13.34 5.85 -0.22
N TYR A 36 -12.84 6.20 -1.42
CA TYR A 36 -11.48 5.88 -1.82
C TYR A 36 -10.42 6.61 -0.98
N ASP A 37 -10.70 7.84 -0.56
CA ASP A 37 -9.77 8.64 0.24
C ASP A 37 -9.61 8.04 1.64
N ASP A 38 -10.66 7.44 2.19
CA ASP A 38 -10.60 6.66 3.44
C ASP A 38 -9.65 5.47 3.30
N VAL A 39 -9.70 4.74 2.17
CA VAL A 39 -8.79 3.62 1.89
C VAL A 39 -7.35 4.11 1.78
N ALA A 40 -7.12 5.23 1.07
CA ALA A 40 -5.80 5.84 0.91
C ALA A 40 -5.22 6.32 2.26
N ARG A 41 -6.04 6.93 3.11
CA ARG A 41 -5.63 7.32 4.48
C ARG A 41 -5.32 6.10 5.33
N ALA A 42 -6.15 5.06 5.28
CA ALA A 42 -5.95 3.85 6.07
C ALA A 42 -4.63 3.12 5.75
N ILE A 43 -4.19 3.11 4.47
CA ILE A 43 -2.87 2.55 4.12
C ILE A 43 -1.73 3.47 4.56
N ALA A 44 -1.86 4.79 4.42
CA ALA A 44 -0.86 5.75 4.89
C ALA A 44 -0.63 5.63 6.41
N ASP A 45 -1.72 5.61 7.19
CA ASP A 45 -1.66 5.44 8.65
C ASP A 45 -1.03 4.09 9.04
N LYS A 46 -1.35 3.03 8.29
CA LYS A 46 -0.76 1.70 8.49
C LYS A 46 0.74 1.70 8.21
N MET A 47 1.20 2.40 7.18
CA MET A 47 2.62 2.54 6.85
C MET A 47 3.37 3.29 7.95
N ILE A 48 2.84 4.43 8.42
CA ILE A 48 3.44 5.22 9.50
C ILE A 48 3.54 4.38 10.78
N ARG A 49 2.45 3.71 11.16
CA ARG A 49 2.39 2.90 12.39
C ARG A 49 3.31 1.67 12.34
N ARG A 50 3.43 1.00 11.20
CA ARG A 50 4.25 -0.23 11.07
C ARG A 50 5.72 0.06 10.84
N HIS A 51 6.05 1.22 10.30
CA HIS A 51 7.43 1.60 9.99
C HIS A 51 7.79 2.93 10.66
N PRO A 52 7.72 3.03 12.00
CA PRO A 52 8.06 4.26 12.73
C PRO A 52 9.50 4.71 12.52
N HIS A 53 10.37 3.81 12.05
CA HIS A 53 11.76 4.08 11.71
C HIS A 53 11.96 4.72 10.34
N VAL A 54 10.97 4.63 9.44
CA VAL A 54 10.99 5.29 8.13
C VAL A 54 10.40 6.70 8.23
N PHE A 55 9.43 6.90 9.12
CA PHE A 55 8.62 8.11 9.18
C PHE A 55 8.73 8.90 10.50
N GLY A 56 9.52 8.43 11.46
CA GLY A 56 9.76 9.09 12.76
C GLY A 56 11.24 9.01 13.16
N ASP A 57 11.57 9.54 14.34
CA ASP A 57 12.96 9.71 14.81
C ASP A 57 13.64 8.42 15.32
N THR A 58 13.04 7.25 15.08
CA THR A 58 13.59 5.97 15.55
C THR A 58 14.64 5.45 14.58
N GLU A 59 15.92 5.60 14.91
CA GLU A 59 17.01 5.02 14.11
C GLU A 59 17.02 3.49 14.22
N ILE A 60 16.84 2.82 13.08
CA ILE A 60 17.15 1.39 12.94
C ILE A 60 18.57 1.27 12.40
N ASN A 61 19.46 0.73 13.24
CA ASN A 61 20.90 0.69 12.98
C ASN A 61 21.37 -0.54 12.16
N SER A 62 20.45 -1.36 11.61
CA SER A 62 20.82 -2.46 10.71
C SER A 62 19.67 -2.89 9.77
N ALA A 63 20.04 -3.38 8.57
CA ALA A 63 19.09 -3.91 7.58
C ALA A 63 18.35 -5.18 8.07
N GLU A 64 18.97 -5.97 8.96
CA GLU A 64 18.35 -7.12 9.62
C GLU A 64 17.23 -6.68 10.57
N ALA A 65 17.45 -5.63 11.35
CA ALA A 65 16.42 -5.06 12.20
C ALA A 65 15.27 -4.45 11.36
N GLN A 66 15.58 -3.87 10.19
CA GLN A 66 14.55 -3.35 9.28
C GLN A 66 13.64 -4.46 8.72
N THR A 67 14.20 -5.64 8.42
CA THR A 67 13.44 -6.77 7.84
C THR A 67 12.46 -7.39 8.83
N VAL A 68 12.79 -7.40 10.14
CA VAL A 68 11.88 -7.87 11.19
C VAL A 68 10.71 -6.89 11.42
N HIS A 69 10.91 -5.62 11.05
CA HIS A 69 9.94 -4.55 11.20
C HIS A 69 9.23 -4.17 9.87
N TRP A 70 9.36 -4.99 8.83
CA TRP A 70 8.63 -4.89 7.56
C TRP A 70 7.44 -5.86 7.53
#